data_AF-A0A3B0ZTD2-F1
#
_entry.id   AF-A0A3B0ZTD2-F1
#
_cell.length_a   1.000
_cell.length_b   1.000
_cell.length_c   1.000
_cell.angle_alpha   90.00
_cell.angle_beta   90.00
_cell.angle_gamma   90.00
#
_symmetry.space_group_name_H-M   'P 1'
#
loop_
_entity.id
_entity.type
_entity.pdbx_description
1 polymer ?
#
loop_
_entity_poly.entity_id
_entity_poly.type
_entity_poly.pdbx_seq_one_letter_code
_entity_poly.pdbx_strand_id
1 'polypeptide(L)'
;MREKAKIIYTLTDEAPALATYSLLPIVKHFTRVADVVIETRDISLAGRIIANFPDYLEPQQHIEDALAELGELAKTPAANIIKLPNISASVPQLMVAIEELQAQGYAIPDYPASPQNDEEQAIKIRYAKILGSAVNPVLREGNSDRRAPASVKNFAKKNPHSMGAWSADSKSQVAHMSEGDFYGSEKSLTVTQAGDFKIEFVAEDGTVSELKGCSPLLAGEVIDTAVMSKKALSRFLNQAMEEAKAEGILFSLHLKATMMKVSDPIIFGIAVTVFFKAVFEKHAQCFAELGINPNNGLGDVYSKIQSLPAEKQAEIEADLAAVMENSAEIAMVDSDNGITNLHVPSDVIIDASMPAMIRSSGMMWNSAGKQQDTLAVIPDRCYASIYQETISFCKTHGAFDPATMGSVPNVGLMAQKAEEYGSHDKTFQISGNGCVRVIDENGQLLMEQAVAEGDIFRMCQVKDAPIQDWVKLAVKRARASQTPAVFWLDEKRAHDAEMINKVKRYLAEQDTDGLDIQIMSPQAAIRFTLARIKQGQDTISVTGNVLRDYLTDLFPILELGTSAKMLSIVPLMNGGGLFETG
;
A
#
# COMPACT_ATOMS: atom_id res chain seq x y z
N MET A 1 -35.38 -2.17 -29.15
CA MET A 1 -35.24 -3.05 -27.98
C MET A 1 -34.65 -2.19 -26.86
N ARG A 2 -35.15 -2.25 -25.62
CA ARG A 2 -34.45 -1.61 -24.50
C ARG A 2 -33.10 -2.33 -24.34
N GLU A 3 -32.02 -1.56 -24.34
CA GLU A 3 -30.69 -2.09 -24.01
C GLU A 3 -30.73 -2.63 -22.58
N LYS A 4 -30.34 -3.89 -22.40
CA LYS A 4 -30.38 -4.53 -21.07
C LYS A 4 -29.28 -3.95 -20.20
N ALA A 5 -29.58 -3.63 -18.96
CA ALA A 5 -28.58 -3.22 -17.99
C ALA A 5 -27.58 -4.38 -17.77
N LYS A 6 -26.29 -4.07 -17.83
CA LYS A 6 -25.21 -5.04 -17.63
C LYS A 6 -24.49 -4.76 -16.33
N ILE A 7 -24.13 -5.83 -15.61
CA ILE A 7 -23.21 -5.79 -14.48
C ILE A 7 -22.05 -6.72 -14.81
N ILE A 8 -20.83 -6.22 -14.68
CA ILE A 8 -19.63 -7.02 -14.82
C ILE A 8 -19.25 -7.59 -13.47
N TYR A 9 -19.08 -8.91 -13.39
CA TYR A 9 -18.65 -9.63 -12.20
C TYR A 9 -17.23 -10.15 -12.43
N THR A 10 -16.29 -9.69 -11.63
CA THR A 10 -14.88 -10.10 -11.79
C THR A 10 -14.67 -11.53 -11.30
N LEU A 11 -13.93 -12.32 -12.08
CA LEU A 11 -13.36 -13.60 -11.65
C LEU A 11 -11.93 -13.32 -11.20
N THR A 12 -11.59 -13.75 -9.99
CA THR A 12 -10.33 -13.43 -9.34
C THR A 12 -9.62 -14.71 -8.88
N ASP A 13 -8.95 -14.67 -7.72
CA ASP A 13 -8.03 -15.70 -7.25
C ASP A 13 -8.54 -16.31 -5.93
N GLU A 14 -7.97 -17.46 -5.55
CA GLU A 14 -8.05 -18.04 -4.20
C GLU A 14 -9.49 -18.15 -3.63
N ALA A 15 -9.72 -17.71 -2.39
CA ALA A 15 -11.00 -17.85 -1.72
C ALA A 15 -12.15 -17.07 -2.39
N PRO A 16 -11.98 -15.81 -2.85
CA PRO A 16 -13.00 -15.11 -3.64
C PRO A 16 -13.38 -15.84 -4.94
N ALA A 17 -12.42 -16.47 -5.63
CA ALA A 17 -12.71 -17.28 -6.81
C ALA A 17 -13.61 -18.47 -6.44
N LEU A 18 -13.25 -19.23 -5.40
CA LEU A 18 -14.06 -20.36 -4.91
C LEU A 18 -15.47 -19.92 -4.50
N ALA A 19 -15.61 -18.80 -3.78
CA ALA A 19 -16.91 -18.26 -3.40
C ALA A 19 -17.76 -17.88 -4.62
N THR A 20 -17.13 -17.36 -5.67
CA THR A 20 -17.79 -16.97 -6.92
C THR A 20 -18.44 -18.16 -7.62
N TYR A 21 -17.79 -19.34 -7.63
CA TYR A 21 -18.37 -20.56 -8.20
C TYR A 21 -19.72 -20.94 -7.55
N SER A 22 -19.89 -20.66 -6.25
CA SER A 22 -21.14 -20.90 -5.53
C SER A 22 -22.17 -19.78 -5.71
N LEU A 23 -21.73 -18.52 -5.55
CA LEU A 23 -22.63 -17.36 -5.47
C LEU A 23 -23.08 -16.83 -6.84
N LEU A 24 -22.21 -16.84 -7.86
CA LEU A 24 -22.50 -16.26 -9.16
C LEU A 24 -23.72 -16.88 -9.87
N PRO A 25 -23.93 -18.21 -9.85
CA PRO A 25 -25.15 -18.81 -10.40
C PRO A 25 -26.42 -18.30 -9.72
N ILE A 26 -26.39 -18.09 -8.41
CA ILE A 26 -27.51 -17.53 -7.64
C ILE A 26 -27.76 -16.10 -8.09
N VAL A 27 -26.73 -15.25 -8.13
CA VAL A 27 -26.87 -13.85 -8.57
C VAL A 27 -27.47 -13.78 -9.99
N LYS A 28 -26.93 -14.55 -10.95
CA LYS A 28 -27.46 -14.63 -12.33
C LYS A 28 -28.93 -15.03 -12.36
N HIS A 29 -29.35 -15.98 -11.52
CA HIS A 29 -30.74 -16.42 -11.46
C HIS A 29 -31.68 -15.31 -11.00
N PHE A 30 -31.30 -14.61 -9.93
CA PHE A 30 -32.11 -13.54 -9.32
C PHE A 30 -32.14 -12.26 -10.17
N THR A 31 -31.06 -11.89 -10.86
CA THR A 31 -31.03 -10.64 -11.64
C THR A 31 -31.78 -10.73 -12.97
N ARG A 32 -31.95 -11.96 -13.49
CA ARG A 32 -32.70 -12.22 -14.72
C ARG A 32 -34.16 -11.74 -14.66
N VAL A 33 -34.81 -11.79 -13.48
CA VAL A 33 -36.21 -11.31 -13.36
C VAL A 33 -36.34 -9.79 -13.51
N ALA A 34 -35.22 -9.06 -13.39
CA ALA A 34 -35.15 -7.62 -13.55
C ALA A 34 -34.53 -7.20 -14.90
N ASP A 35 -34.38 -8.12 -15.85
CA ASP A 35 -33.70 -7.91 -17.14
C ASP A 35 -32.27 -7.38 -17.01
N VAL A 36 -31.58 -7.71 -15.91
CA VAL A 36 -30.17 -7.37 -15.67
C VAL A 36 -29.27 -8.56 -16.04
N VAL A 37 -28.34 -8.33 -16.96
CA VAL A 37 -27.37 -9.32 -17.45
C VAL A 37 -26.10 -9.26 -16.60
N ILE A 38 -25.63 -10.42 -16.14
CA ILE A 38 -24.32 -10.53 -15.47
C ILE A 38 -23.31 -11.14 -16.45
N GLU A 39 -22.31 -10.36 -16.82
CA GLU A 39 -21.17 -10.80 -17.62
C GLU A 39 -19.94 -10.95 -16.73
N THR A 40 -19.01 -11.84 -17.10
CA THR A 40 -17.80 -12.10 -16.30
C THR A 40 -16.56 -11.58 -17.01
N ARG A 41 -15.59 -11.12 -16.24
CA ARG A 41 -14.25 -10.74 -16.72
C ARG A 41 -13.20 -11.36 -15.83
N ASP A 42 -12.29 -12.13 -16.43
CA ASP A 42 -11.23 -12.83 -15.71
C ASP A 42 -10.03 -11.90 -15.51
N ILE A 43 -9.80 -11.53 -14.27
CA ILE A 43 -8.66 -10.71 -13.86
C ILE A 43 -7.76 -11.46 -12.87
N SER A 44 -7.89 -12.79 -12.80
CA SER A 44 -7.00 -13.67 -12.04
C SER A 44 -5.53 -13.48 -12.46
N LEU A 45 -4.60 -13.85 -11.59
CA LEU A 45 -3.18 -13.84 -11.91
C LEU A 45 -2.89 -14.69 -13.15
N ALA A 46 -3.42 -15.92 -13.20
CA ALA A 46 -3.26 -16.81 -14.33
C ALA A 46 -3.84 -16.21 -15.62
N GLY A 47 -5.07 -15.68 -15.58
CA GLY A 47 -5.69 -15.04 -16.74
C GLY A 47 -4.87 -13.85 -17.26
N ARG A 48 -4.38 -12.99 -16.37
CA ARG A 48 -3.52 -11.86 -16.77
C ARG A 48 -2.19 -12.30 -17.37
N ILE A 49 -1.60 -13.40 -16.89
CA ILE A 49 -0.39 -13.99 -17.49
C ILE A 49 -0.71 -14.46 -18.92
N ILE A 50 -1.74 -15.29 -19.10
CA ILE A 50 -2.12 -15.83 -20.41
C ILE A 50 -2.40 -14.68 -21.41
N ALA A 51 -3.16 -13.66 -21.01
CA ALA A 51 -3.53 -12.53 -21.87
C ALA A 51 -2.32 -11.67 -22.33
N ASN A 52 -1.19 -11.70 -21.61
CA ASN A 52 0.00 -10.91 -21.92
C ASN A 52 1.09 -11.66 -22.71
N PHE A 53 0.90 -12.96 -22.96
CA PHE A 53 1.82 -13.79 -23.74
C PHE A 53 1.12 -14.58 -24.89
N PRO A 54 0.20 -13.97 -25.67
CA PRO A 54 -0.48 -14.70 -26.75
C PRO A 54 0.48 -15.21 -27.84
N ASP A 55 1.63 -14.57 -28.00
CA ASP A 55 2.70 -14.94 -28.92
C ASP A 55 3.41 -16.27 -28.56
N TYR A 56 3.26 -16.74 -27.32
CA TYR A 56 3.78 -18.02 -26.84
C TYR A 56 2.72 -19.14 -26.82
N LEU A 57 1.50 -18.84 -27.23
CA LEU A 57 0.35 -19.71 -27.01
C LEU A 57 -0.32 -20.13 -28.32
N GLU A 58 -0.89 -21.32 -28.31
CA GLU A 58 -1.74 -21.78 -29.41
C GLU A 58 -3.04 -20.97 -29.47
N PRO A 59 -3.67 -20.79 -30.64
CA PRO A 59 -4.88 -19.97 -30.77
C PRO A 59 -6.03 -20.36 -29.83
N GLN A 60 -6.18 -21.65 -29.51
CA GLN A 60 -7.20 -22.13 -28.56
C GLN A 60 -6.89 -21.82 -27.08
N GLN A 61 -5.65 -21.51 -26.74
CA GLN A 61 -5.23 -21.12 -25.39
C GLN A 61 -5.33 -19.60 -25.18
N HIS A 62 -5.58 -18.83 -26.24
CA HIS A 62 -5.72 -17.38 -26.15
C HIS A 62 -6.99 -17.01 -25.39
N ILE A 63 -6.86 -16.00 -24.53
CA ILE A 63 -7.98 -15.36 -23.85
C ILE A 63 -7.90 -13.86 -24.06
N GLU A 64 -9.04 -13.17 -23.94
CA GLU A 64 -9.11 -11.72 -24.06
C GLU A 64 -8.39 -11.03 -22.89
N ASP A 65 -7.75 -9.88 -23.15
CA ASP A 65 -7.22 -9.02 -22.09
C ASP A 65 -8.38 -8.27 -21.41
N ALA A 66 -9.04 -8.99 -20.51
CA ALA A 66 -10.18 -8.51 -19.76
C ALA A 66 -9.83 -7.32 -18.83
N LEU A 67 -8.57 -7.20 -18.40
CA LEU A 67 -8.15 -6.06 -17.58
C LEU A 67 -8.07 -4.78 -18.42
N ALA A 68 -7.51 -4.86 -19.62
CA ALA A 68 -7.50 -3.73 -20.55
C ALA A 68 -8.94 -3.31 -20.93
N GLU A 69 -9.82 -4.27 -21.23
CA GLU A 69 -11.22 -3.98 -21.53
C GLU A 69 -11.94 -3.31 -20.36
N LEU A 70 -11.77 -3.81 -19.14
CA LEU A 70 -12.36 -3.21 -17.95
C LEU A 70 -11.83 -1.79 -17.68
N GLY A 71 -10.56 -1.54 -18.00
CA GLY A 71 -9.96 -0.20 -17.90
C GLY A 71 -10.61 0.81 -18.84
N GLU A 72 -10.94 0.39 -20.07
CA GLU A 72 -11.71 1.24 -20.98
C GLU A 72 -13.16 1.37 -20.54
N LEU A 73 -13.80 0.29 -20.09
CA LEU A 73 -15.16 0.34 -19.56
C LEU A 73 -15.29 1.33 -18.39
N ALA A 74 -14.35 1.31 -17.44
CA ALA A 74 -14.34 2.18 -16.26
C ALA A 74 -14.33 3.69 -16.60
N LYS A 75 -13.93 4.05 -17.82
CA LYS A 75 -13.97 5.43 -18.34
C LYS A 75 -15.31 5.78 -18.98
N THR A 76 -16.31 4.90 -18.96
CA THR A 76 -17.62 5.13 -19.58
C THR A 76 -18.73 5.26 -18.54
N PRO A 77 -19.82 5.99 -18.84
CA PRO A 77 -20.99 6.07 -17.96
C PRO A 77 -21.75 4.75 -17.82
N ALA A 78 -21.51 3.79 -18.72
CA ALA A 78 -22.17 2.49 -18.71
C ALA A 78 -21.55 1.49 -17.72
N ALA A 79 -20.38 1.80 -17.15
CA ALA A 79 -19.71 0.91 -16.22
C ALA A 79 -20.56 0.60 -14.98
N ASN A 80 -20.72 -0.69 -14.72
CA ASN A 80 -21.27 -1.21 -13.48
C ASN A 80 -20.50 -2.49 -13.13
N ILE A 81 -19.47 -2.35 -12.29
CA ILE A 81 -18.47 -3.40 -12.08
C ILE A 81 -18.50 -3.83 -10.61
N ILE A 82 -18.70 -5.12 -10.36
CA ILE A 82 -18.51 -5.77 -9.06
C ILE A 82 -17.10 -6.36 -9.03
N LYS A 83 -16.24 -5.75 -8.20
CA LYS A 83 -14.83 -6.10 -8.07
C LYS A 83 -14.58 -6.89 -6.78
N LEU A 84 -14.18 -8.14 -6.92
CA LEU A 84 -13.78 -9.00 -5.80
C LEU A 84 -12.29 -8.82 -5.50
N PRO A 85 -11.80 -9.17 -4.30
CA PRO A 85 -10.36 -9.19 -4.02
C PRO A 85 -9.61 -10.10 -4.99
N ASN A 86 -8.40 -9.68 -5.39
CA ASN A 86 -7.52 -10.41 -6.31
C ASN A 86 -6.07 -10.31 -5.83
N ILE A 87 -5.21 -11.21 -6.29
CA ILE A 87 -3.78 -11.24 -5.96
C ILE A 87 -3.07 -10.01 -6.55
N SER A 88 -2.34 -9.30 -5.71
CA SER A 88 -1.27 -8.39 -6.11
C SER A 88 0.06 -9.12 -6.03
N ALA A 89 0.46 -9.76 -7.13
CA ALA A 89 1.44 -10.86 -7.09
C ALA A 89 2.84 -10.40 -6.67
N SER A 90 3.42 -11.07 -5.70
CA SER A 90 4.87 -11.05 -5.45
C SER A 90 5.60 -11.86 -6.53
N VAL A 91 6.93 -11.72 -6.60
CA VAL A 91 7.76 -12.51 -7.53
C VAL A 91 7.60 -14.02 -7.28
N PRO A 92 7.65 -14.53 -6.03
CA PRO A 92 7.40 -15.95 -5.77
C PRO A 92 6.03 -16.43 -6.24
N GLN A 93 4.96 -15.66 -5.98
CA GLN A 93 3.60 -16.02 -6.44
C GLN A 93 3.49 -16.05 -7.96
N LEU A 94 4.15 -15.12 -8.65
CA LEU A 94 4.23 -15.12 -10.10
C LEU A 94 4.92 -16.40 -10.62
N MET A 95 6.07 -16.76 -10.05
CA MET A 95 6.82 -17.94 -10.46
C MET A 95 6.01 -19.23 -10.29
N VAL A 96 5.32 -19.40 -9.15
CA VAL A 96 4.43 -20.54 -8.92
C VAL A 96 3.30 -20.59 -9.95
N ALA A 97 2.68 -19.44 -10.28
CA ALA A 97 1.63 -19.38 -11.28
C ALA A 97 2.15 -19.72 -12.70
N ILE A 98 3.38 -19.30 -13.04
CA ILE A 98 4.03 -19.67 -14.31
C ILE A 98 4.27 -21.18 -14.37
N GLU A 99 4.86 -21.77 -13.33
CA GLU A 99 5.12 -23.20 -13.25
C GLU A 99 3.83 -24.03 -13.36
N GLU A 100 2.75 -23.59 -12.69
CA GLU A 100 1.45 -24.25 -12.78
C GLU A 100 0.88 -24.19 -14.20
N LEU A 101 0.95 -23.04 -14.88
CA LEU A 101 0.50 -22.88 -16.26
C LEU A 101 1.34 -23.71 -17.24
N GLN A 102 2.65 -23.74 -17.05
CA GLN A 102 3.56 -24.57 -17.86
C GLN A 102 3.24 -26.05 -17.71
N ALA A 103 2.96 -26.52 -16.49
CA ALA A 103 2.53 -27.90 -16.24
C ALA A 103 1.19 -28.24 -16.92
N GLN A 104 0.35 -27.25 -17.21
CA GLN A 104 -0.89 -27.39 -17.96
C GLN A 104 -0.73 -27.25 -19.48
N GLY A 105 0.50 -27.07 -19.98
CA GLY A 105 0.83 -27.02 -21.41
C GLY A 105 0.80 -25.62 -22.04
N TYR A 106 0.81 -24.56 -21.23
CA TYR A 106 1.02 -23.20 -21.73
C TYR A 106 2.53 -22.93 -21.86
N ALA A 107 3.03 -22.70 -23.08
CA ALA A 107 4.47 -22.53 -23.35
C ALA A 107 5.00 -21.13 -22.97
N ILE A 108 4.55 -20.61 -21.83
CA ILE A 108 4.86 -19.26 -21.32
C ILE A 108 6.30 -19.24 -20.77
N PRO A 109 7.09 -18.19 -21.06
CA PRO A 109 8.48 -18.14 -20.63
C PRO A 109 8.62 -17.97 -19.12
N ASP A 110 9.72 -18.49 -18.56
CA ASP A 110 10.09 -18.28 -17.16
C ASP A 110 10.27 -16.78 -16.84
N TYR A 111 10.18 -16.42 -15.56
CA TYR A 111 10.48 -15.06 -15.10
C TYR A 111 12.01 -14.85 -14.98
N PRO A 112 12.64 -13.98 -15.80
CA PRO A 112 14.09 -13.77 -15.74
C PRO A 112 14.43 -12.79 -14.61
N ALA A 113 14.79 -13.33 -13.44
CA ALA A 113 15.15 -12.53 -12.27
C ALA A 113 16.31 -11.55 -12.58
N SER A 114 17.33 -12.04 -13.28
CA SER A 114 18.52 -11.29 -13.72
C SER A 114 18.67 -11.42 -15.24
N PRO A 115 17.99 -10.58 -16.03
CA PRO A 115 17.98 -10.69 -17.49
C PRO A 115 19.39 -10.46 -18.05
N GLN A 116 19.85 -11.35 -18.93
CA GLN A 116 21.18 -11.33 -19.55
C GLN A 116 21.19 -10.80 -20.99
N ASN A 117 20.02 -10.65 -21.59
CA ASN A 117 19.84 -10.25 -22.99
C ASN A 117 18.52 -9.47 -23.19
N ASP A 118 18.36 -8.89 -24.38
CA ASP A 118 17.20 -8.06 -24.73
C ASP A 118 15.87 -8.81 -24.71
N GLU A 119 15.88 -10.12 -25.02
CA GLU A 119 14.69 -10.97 -25.00
C GLU A 119 14.20 -11.17 -23.56
N GLU A 120 15.09 -11.56 -22.66
CA GLU A 120 14.81 -11.68 -21.23
C GLU A 120 14.38 -10.33 -20.62
N GLN A 121 15.01 -9.23 -21.05
CA GLN A 121 14.61 -7.90 -20.62
C GLN A 121 13.17 -7.58 -21.07
N ALA A 122 12.80 -7.91 -22.32
CA ALA A 122 11.44 -7.73 -22.82
C ALA A 122 10.41 -8.60 -22.09
N ILE A 123 10.76 -9.86 -21.75
CA ILE A 123 9.92 -10.75 -20.93
C ILE A 123 9.74 -10.17 -19.52
N LYS A 124 10.82 -9.70 -18.88
CA LYS A 124 10.75 -9.06 -17.56
C LYS A 124 9.83 -7.84 -17.55
N ILE A 125 9.92 -7.01 -18.60
CA ILE A 125 9.07 -5.82 -18.76
C ILE A 125 7.59 -6.22 -18.91
N ARG A 126 7.29 -7.30 -19.64
CA ARG A 126 5.91 -7.83 -19.75
C ARG A 126 5.39 -8.28 -18.38
N TYR A 127 6.15 -9.09 -17.65
CA TYR A 127 5.77 -9.51 -16.29
C TYR A 127 5.65 -8.35 -15.30
N ALA A 128 6.43 -7.28 -15.45
CA ALA A 128 6.34 -6.09 -14.61
C ALA A 128 4.97 -5.38 -14.68
N LYS A 129 4.19 -5.59 -15.75
CA LYS A 129 2.80 -5.12 -15.89
C LYS A 129 1.80 -5.97 -15.08
N ILE A 130 2.17 -7.20 -14.75
CA ILE A 130 1.34 -8.21 -14.08
C ILE A 130 1.63 -8.24 -12.57
N LEU A 131 2.89 -7.99 -12.19
CA LEU A 131 3.37 -7.95 -10.81
C LEU A 131 2.76 -6.81 -9.99
N GLY A 132 2.60 -7.06 -8.69
CA GLY A 132 2.07 -6.12 -7.72
C GLY A 132 0.61 -5.76 -7.97
N SER A 133 0.20 -4.56 -7.52
CA SER A 133 -1.17 -4.05 -7.68
C SER A 133 -1.44 -3.60 -9.12
N ALA A 134 -1.57 -4.55 -10.05
CA ALA A 134 -1.81 -4.28 -11.46
C ALA A 134 -3.27 -3.90 -11.78
N VAL A 135 -4.23 -4.44 -11.04
CA VAL A 135 -5.67 -4.31 -11.34
C VAL A 135 -6.26 -3.00 -10.81
N ASN A 136 -6.07 -2.72 -9.51
CA ASN A 136 -6.70 -1.58 -8.85
C ASN A 136 -6.40 -0.23 -9.54
N PRO A 137 -5.16 0.06 -9.98
CA PRO A 137 -4.84 1.31 -10.66
C PRO A 137 -5.50 1.48 -12.04
N VAL A 138 -6.02 0.41 -12.63
CA VAL A 138 -6.73 0.43 -13.92
C VAL A 138 -8.23 0.66 -13.72
N LEU A 139 -8.81 0.09 -12.65
CA LEU A 139 -10.26 0.16 -12.40
C LEU A 139 -10.68 1.39 -11.60
N ARG A 140 -9.79 1.94 -10.76
CA ARG A 140 -10.09 3.07 -9.87
C ARG A 140 -10.01 4.41 -10.61
N GLU A 141 -10.90 4.60 -11.58
CA GLU A 141 -11.13 5.86 -12.30
C GLU A 141 -12.14 6.78 -11.56
N GLY A 142 -12.10 6.73 -10.22
CA GLY A 142 -12.99 7.45 -9.31
C GLY A 142 -12.47 7.41 -7.88
N ASN A 143 -12.96 8.31 -7.03
CA ASN A 143 -12.56 8.37 -5.63
C ASN A 143 -13.34 7.39 -4.75
N SER A 144 -12.85 7.12 -3.54
CA SER A 144 -13.39 6.10 -2.65
C SER A 144 -14.45 6.66 -1.70
N ASP A 145 -15.62 6.03 -1.62
CA ASP A 145 -16.58 6.11 -0.49
C ASP A 145 -16.58 4.76 0.23
N ARG A 146 -15.78 4.63 1.30
CA ARG A 146 -15.65 3.38 2.06
C ARG A 146 -16.18 3.54 3.48
N ARG A 147 -17.17 2.72 3.84
CA ARG A 147 -17.90 2.85 5.11
C ARG A 147 -18.65 1.58 5.53
N ALA A 148 -18.83 1.40 6.83
CA ALA A 148 -19.62 0.29 7.36
C ALA A 148 -21.11 0.51 7.04
N PRO A 149 -21.84 -0.48 6.49
CA PRO A 149 -23.30 -0.43 6.46
C PRO A 149 -23.89 -0.35 7.87
N ALA A 150 -24.99 0.38 8.04
CA ALA A 150 -25.71 0.47 9.32
C ALA A 150 -26.14 -0.92 9.85
N SER A 151 -26.51 -1.84 8.95
CA SER A 151 -26.85 -3.22 9.32
C SER A 151 -25.68 -3.97 9.97
N VAL A 152 -24.48 -3.85 9.38
CA VAL A 152 -23.25 -4.47 9.91
C VAL A 152 -22.83 -3.82 11.22
N LYS A 153 -22.88 -2.48 11.31
CA LYS A 153 -22.56 -1.77 12.57
C LYS A 153 -23.52 -2.16 13.69
N ASN A 154 -24.82 -2.22 13.43
CA ASN A 154 -25.81 -2.64 14.41
C ASN A 154 -25.64 -4.10 14.83
N PHE A 155 -25.18 -4.98 13.93
CA PHE A 155 -24.82 -6.35 14.28
C PHE A 155 -23.61 -6.39 15.21
N ALA A 156 -22.54 -5.64 14.92
CA ALA A 156 -21.36 -5.55 15.76
C ALA A 156 -21.68 -4.99 17.16
N LYS A 157 -22.58 -4.00 17.25
CA LYS A 157 -23.03 -3.46 18.54
C LYS A 157 -23.74 -4.51 19.41
N LYS A 158 -24.53 -5.40 18.79
CA LYS A 158 -25.26 -6.48 19.48
C LYS A 158 -24.39 -7.71 19.76
N ASN A 159 -23.33 -7.90 18.99
CA ASN A 159 -22.43 -9.05 19.05
C ASN A 159 -20.99 -8.55 19.03
N PRO A 160 -20.53 -7.87 20.11
CA PRO A 160 -19.20 -7.29 20.15
C PRO A 160 -18.14 -8.41 20.01
N HIS A 161 -17.18 -8.17 19.14
CA HIS A 161 -16.05 -9.07 18.93
C HIS A 161 -15.00 -8.88 20.04
N SER A 162 -14.02 -9.79 20.11
CA SER A 162 -12.94 -9.69 21.09
C SER A 162 -12.06 -8.47 20.83
N MET A 163 -11.83 -7.70 21.89
CA MET A 163 -10.89 -6.58 21.95
C MET A 163 -9.92 -6.83 23.11
N GLY A 164 -8.61 -6.84 22.83
CA GLY A 164 -7.59 -7.03 23.84
C GLY A 164 -7.55 -5.86 24.83
N ALA A 165 -7.43 -6.16 26.12
CA ALA A 165 -7.39 -5.14 27.16
C ALA A 165 -6.08 -4.34 27.10
N TRP A 166 -6.17 -3.02 27.16
CA TRP A 166 -5.01 -2.13 27.17
C TRP A 166 -4.59 -1.78 28.59
N SER A 167 -3.30 -1.92 28.87
CA SER A 167 -2.67 -1.44 30.10
C SER A 167 -2.08 -0.04 29.89
N ALA A 168 -2.23 0.84 30.88
CA ALA A 168 -1.53 2.12 30.91
C ALA A 168 0.00 1.96 30.98
N ASP A 169 0.47 0.83 31.51
CA ASP A 169 1.88 0.47 31.64
C ASP A 169 2.45 -0.25 30.40
N SER A 170 1.64 -0.45 29.34
CA SER A 170 2.14 -1.04 28.09
C SER A 170 3.30 -0.22 27.55
N LYS A 171 4.36 -0.91 27.13
CA LYS A 171 5.55 -0.31 26.52
C LYS A 171 5.40 -0.14 25.02
N SER A 172 4.37 -0.71 24.40
CA SER A 172 4.20 -0.67 22.95
C SER A 172 4.10 0.75 22.41
N GLN A 173 4.85 1.05 21.37
CA GLN A 173 4.89 2.37 20.75
C GLN A 173 5.31 2.25 19.29
N VAL A 174 5.08 3.31 18.52
CA VAL A 174 5.59 3.43 17.15
C VAL A 174 6.94 4.14 17.19
N ALA A 175 7.92 3.59 16.49
CA ALA A 175 9.17 4.26 16.20
C ALA A 175 9.18 4.71 14.73
N HIS A 176 9.55 5.96 14.49
CA HIS A 176 9.75 6.51 13.15
C HIS A 176 10.96 7.44 13.12
N MET A 177 11.49 7.73 11.94
CA MET A 177 12.64 8.63 11.77
C MET A 177 12.29 10.05 12.27
N SER A 178 13.31 10.82 12.66
CA SER A 178 13.17 12.24 13.04
C SER A 178 13.64 13.20 11.95
N GLU A 179 14.41 12.71 10.98
CA GLU A 179 14.99 13.44 9.85
C GLU A 179 15.43 12.47 8.75
N GLY A 180 15.65 12.96 7.54
CA GLY A 180 16.18 12.17 6.42
C GLY A 180 15.20 11.14 5.83
N ASP A 181 13.91 11.24 6.14
CA ASP A 181 12.82 10.47 5.53
C ASP A 181 12.13 11.27 4.41
N PHE A 182 11.09 10.68 3.78
CA PHE A 182 10.37 11.37 2.70
C PHE A 182 9.66 12.61 3.22
N TYR A 183 9.02 12.52 4.40
CA TYR A 183 8.37 13.66 5.04
C TYR A 183 9.32 14.86 5.17
N GLY A 184 10.55 14.65 5.64
CA GLY A 184 11.47 15.73 5.96
C GLY A 184 12.12 16.41 4.76
N SER A 185 12.07 15.78 3.59
CA SER A 185 12.70 16.28 2.36
C SER A 185 11.70 16.76 1.31
N GLU A 186 10.41 16.53 1.52
CA GLU A 186 9.36 16.76 0.52
C GLU A 186 9.35 18.20 -0.01
N LYS A 187 9.29 18.32 -1.34
CA LYS A 187 9.03 19.56 -2.07
C LYS A 187 7.86 19.32 -3.00
N SER A 188 7.00 20.32 -3.18
CA SER A 188 5.83 20.21 -4.05
C SER A 188 5.49 21.54 -4.72
N LEU A 189 4.80 21.46 -5.85
CA LEU A 189 4.21 22.61 -6.55
C LEU A 189 2.95 22.19 -7.32
N THR A 190 2.07 23.16 -7.57
CA THR A 190 1.00 23.03 -8.57
C THR A 190 1.50 23.51 -9.94
N VAL A 191 1.40 22.64 -10.94
CA VAL A 191 1.76 22.91 -12.34
C VAL A 191 0.83 23.97 -12.93
N THR A 192 1.37 25.01 -13.56
CA THR A 192 0.57 26.13 -14.09
C THR A 192 0.15 25.94 -15.55
N GLN A 193 0.94 25.24 -16.35
CA GLN A 193 0.69 24.98 -17.77
C GLN A 193 0.92 23.49 -18.06
N ALA A 194 0.12 22.92 -18.96
CA ALA A 194 0.35 21.55 -19.42
C ALA A 194 1.64 21.49 -20.27
N GLY A 195 2.30 20.35 -20.24
CA GLY A 195 3.55 20.09 -20.95
C GLY A 195 4.10 18.73 -20.53
N ASP A 196 5.37 18.48 -20.81
CA ASP A 196 6.07 17.26 -20.38
C ASP A 196 7.12 17.54 -19.30
N PHE A 197 7.46 16.50 -18.53
CA PHE A 197 8.59 16.50 -17.60
C PHE A 197 9.55 15.34 -17.88
N LYS A 198 10.80 15.53 -17.47
CA LYS A 198 11.86 14.54 -17.43
C LYS A 198 12.47 14.48 -16.02
N ILE A 199 12.94 13.31 -15.61
CA ILE A 199 13.71 13.14 -14.37
C ILE A 199 15.15 12.74 -14.72
N GLU A 200 16.12 13.51 -14.24
CA GLU A 200 17.55 13.26 -14.45
C GLU A 200 18.32 13.25 -13.13
N PHE A 201 19.39 12.46 -13.08
CA PHE A 201 20.40 12.50 -12.02
C PHE A 201 21.64 13.21 -12.55
N VAL A 202 22.13 14.17 -11.78
CA VAL A 202 23.36 14.93 -12.04
C VAL A 202 24.36 14.55 -10.96
N ALA A 203 25.40 13.82 -11.33
CA ALA A 203 26.47 13.42 -10.42
C ALA A 203 27.33 14.61 -10.00
N GLU A 204 28.09 14.47 -8.91
CA GLU A 204 29.02 15.51 -8.42
C GLU A 204 30.09 15.93 -9.45
N ASP A 205 30.43 15.05 -10.40
CA ASP A 205 31.36 15.34 -11.50
C ASP A 205 30.72 16.07 -12.70
N GLY A 206 29.40 16.33 -12.63
CA GLY A 206 28.61 16.97 -13.67
C GLY A 206 28.04 16.02 -14.73
N THR A 207 28.30 14.71 -14.65
CA THR A 207 27.69 13.72 -15.53
C THR A 207 26.19 13.67 -15.32
N VAL A 208 25.43 13.70 -16.42
CA VAL A 208 23.95 13.65 -16.39
C VAL A 208 23.48 12.29 -16.92
N SER A 209 22.65 11.60 -16.14
CA SER A 209 21.98 10.36 -16.53
C SER A 209 20.47 10.49 -16.41
N GLU A 210 19.76 9.97 -17.41
CA GLU A 210 18.29 9.93 -17.38
C GLU A 210 17.80 8.86 -16.41
N LEU A 211 16.92 9.24 -15.48
CA LEU A 211 16.18 8.30 -14.63
C LEU A 211 14.81 7.98 -15.24
N LYS A 212 14.18 8.97 -15.87
CA LYS A 212 12.90 8.82 -16.58
C LYS A 212 12.84 9.78 -17.76
N GLY A 213 12.54 9.24 -18.95
CA GLY A 213 12.28 10.05 -20.14
C GLY A 213 10.97 10.86 -20.05
N CYS A 214 10.65 11.59 -21.12
CA CYS A 214 9.50 12.50 -21.14
C CYS A 214 8.20 11.81 -20.75
N SER A 215 7.42 12.49 -19.91
CA SER A 215 6.09 12.06 -19.46
C SER A 215 5.17 13.27 -19.29
N PRO A 216 3.85 13.12 -19.47
CA PRO A 216 2.94 14.26 -19.48
C PRO A 216 2.66 14.83 -18.08
N LEU A 217 2.51 16.15 -18.03
CA LEU A 217 1.93 16.94 -16.94
C LEU A 217 0.70 17.71 -17.42
N LEU A 218 -0.32 17.74 -16.58
CA LEU A 218 -1.52 18.54 -16.82
C LEU A 218 -1.44 19.88 -16.08
N ALA A 219 -2.04 20.92 -16.66
CA ALA A 219 -2.27 22.16 -15.95
C ALA A 219 -3.12 21.91 -14.69
N GLY A 220 -2.69 22.44 -13.55
CA GLY A 220 -3.33 22.26 -12.25
C GLY A 220 -2.94 20.96 -11.54
N GLU A 221 -2.18 20.05 -12.14
CA GLU A 221 -1.64 18.87 -11.46
C GLU A 221 -0.70 19.29 -10.33
N VAL A 222 -0.78 18.63 -9.18
CA VAL A 222 0.23 18.77 -8.11
C VAL A 222 1.27 17.70 -8.32
N ILE A 223 2.53 18.09 -8.22
CA ILE A 223 3.67 17.18 -8.26
C ILE A 223 4.54 17.40 -7.02
N ASP A 224 5.14 16.33 -6.55
CA ASP A 224 6.01 16.36 -5.37
C ASP A 224 7.21 15.45 -5.56
N THR A 225 8.32 15.79 -4.91
CA THR A 225 9.54 14.99 -4.86
C THR A 225 10.01 14.84 -3.43
N ALA A 226 10.51 13.66 -3.07
CA ALA A 226 11.04 13.38 -1.76
C ALA A 226 12.16 12.35 -1.82
N VAL A 227 13.04 12.37 -0.81
CA VAL A 227 14.19 11.48 -0.68
C VAL A 227 14.23 10.86 0.71
N MET A 228 14.37 9.55 0.78
CA MET A 228 14.74 8.84 2.01
C MET A 228 16.23 8.53 2.00
N SER A 229 16.96 9.07 2.97
CA SER A 229 18.38 8.85 3.12
C SER A 229 18.67 7.46 3.65
N LYS A 230 19.43 6.66 2.91
CA LYS A 230 19.89 5.33 3.34
C LYS A 230 20.67 5.42 4.65
N LYS A 231 21.55 6.42 4.77
CA LYS A 231 22.37 6.61 5.98
C LYS A 231 21.52 6.94 7.20
N ALA A 232 20.54 7.83 7.06
CA ALA A 232 19.64 8.17 8.15
C ALA A 232 18.76 6.98 8.55
N LEU A 233 18.21 6.27 7.56
CA LEU A 233 17.40 5.06 7.75
C LEU A 233 18.20 3.96 8.48
N SER A 234 19.41 3.63 8.04
CA SER A 234 20.24 2.61 8.70
C SER A 234 20.57 2.97 10.15
N ARG A 235 20.84 4.25 10.44
CA ARG A 235 21.08 4.72 11.81
C ARG A 235 19.84 4.57 12.67
N PHE A 236 18.69 5.00 12.16
CA PHE A 236 17.41 4.89 12.85
C PHE A 236 17.04 3.43 13.14
N LEU A 237 17.18 2.54 12.17
CA LEU A 237 16.90 1.11 12.35
C LEU A 237 17.81 0.50 13.43
N ASN A 238 19.10 0.83 13.41
CA ASN A 238 20.03 0.40 14.46
C ASN A 238 19.61 0.90 15.85
N GLN A 239 19.22 2.16 15.95
CA GLN A 239 18.73 2.72 17.21
C GLN A 239 17.44 2.04 17.69
N ALA A 240 16.47 1.84 16.82
CA ALA A 240 15.20 1.19 17.17
C ALA A 240 15.42 -0.26 17.65
N MET A 241 16.36 -1.00 17.06
CA MET A 241 16.72 -2.33 17.54
C MET A 241 17.33 -2.29 18.95
N GLU A 242 18.26 -1.38 19.22
CA GLU A 242 18.86 -1.24 20.56
C GLU A 242 17.83 -0.79 21.60
N GLU A 243 16.89 0.09 21.22
CA GLU A 243 15.77 0.52 22.07
C GLU A 243 14.84 -0.65 22.41
N ALA A 244 14.40 -1.43 21.42
CA ALA A 244 13.56 -2.61 21.64
C ALA A 244 14.24 -3.63 22.57
N LYS A 245 15.54 -3.87 22.36
CA LYS A 245 16.35 -4.74 23.21
C LYS A 245 16.47 -4.22 24.65
N ALA A 246 16.77 -2.93 24.81
CA ALA A 246 16.93 -2.31 26.13
C ALA A 246 15.62 -2.30 26.92
N GLU A 247 14.48 -2.12 26.25
CA GLU A 247 13.16 -2.12 26.88
C GLU A 247 12.60 -3.54 27.12
N GLY A 248 13.17 -4.56 26.49
CA GLY A 248 12.72 -5.94 26.56
C GLY A 248 11.40 -6.18 25.81
N ILE A 249 11.21 -5.49 24.69
CA ILE A 249 10.01 -5.59 23.84
C ILE A 249 10.39 -6.07 22.43
N LEU A 250 9.40 -6.53 21.66
CA LEU A 250 9.63 -7.00 20.31
C LEU A 250 10.03 -5.85 19.38
N PHE A 251 10.93 -6.11 18.44
CA PHE A 251 11.10 -5.30 17.25
C PHE A 251 10.13 -5.78 16.17
N SER A 252 9.32 -4.88 15.61
CA SER A 252 8.46 -5.19 14.47
C SER A 252 8.56 -4.11 13.40
N LEU A 253 8.67 -4.51 12.13
CA LEU A 253 8.74 -3.64 10.96
C LEU A 253 7.43 -3.71 10.17
N HIS A 254 6.81 -2.55 9.96
CA HIS A 254 5.52 -2.44 9.30
C HIS A 254 5.64 -1.59 8.03
N LEU A 255 5.58 -2.24 6.86
CA LEU A 255 5.72 -1.62 5.55
C LEU A 255 4.60 -2.07 4.61
N LYS A 256 4.62 -1.64 3.36
CA LYS A 256 3.63 -2.01 2.34
C LYS A 256 4.29 -2.51 1.05
N ALA A 257 5.22 -3.47 1.19
CA ALA A 257 6.12 -3.91 0.12
C ALA A 257 5.44 -4.42 -1.16
N THR A 258 4.23 -4.99 -1.07
CA THR A 258 3.49 -5.47 -2.24
C THR A 258 2.92 -4.35 -3.11
N MET A 259 2.48 -3.25 -2.47
CA MET A 259 1.93 -2.09 -3.16
C MET A 259 3.05 -1.12 -3.53
N MET A 260 3.90 -0.75 -2.57
CA MET A 260 5.07 0.11 -2.78
C MET A 260 6.26 -0.69 -3.34
N LYS A 261 6.06 -1.29 -4.52
CA LYS A 261 6.91 -2.32 -5.12
C LYS A 261 8.38 -1.94 -5.39
N VAL A 262 8.76 -0.67 -5.21
CA VAL A 262 10.15 -0.19 -5.38
C VAL A 262 10.72 0.25 -4.04
N SER A 263 10.13 1.26 -3.39
CA SER A 263 10.66 1.84 -2.15
C SER A 263 10.72 0.85 -1.00
N ASP A 264 9.61 0.17 -0.71
CA ASP A 264 9.46 -0.58 0.52
C ASP A 264 10.30 -1.87 0.55
N PRO A 265 10.47 -2.62 -0.56
CA PRO A 265 11.46 -3.70 -0.61
C PRO A 265 12.89 -3.22 -0.32
N ILE A 266 13.27 -2.01 -0.76
CA ILE A 266 14.61 -1.44 -0.46
C ILE A 266 14.71 -1.11 1.03
N ILE A 267 13.68 -0.46 1.61
CA ILE A 267 13.63 -0.15 3.05
C ILE A 267 13.71 -1.44 3.88
N PHE A 268 12.97 -2.48 3.45
CA PHE A 268 12.98 -3.79 4.09
C PHE A 268 14.37 -4.46 4.01
N GLY A 269 15.01 -4.44 2.84
CA GLY A 269 16.37 -4.97 2.68
C GLY A 269 17.41 -4.23 3.52
N ILE A 270 17.26 -2.91 3.69
CA ILE A 270 18.09 -2.14 4.62
C ILE A 270 17.84 -2.60 6.07
N ALA A 271 16.61 -2.86 6.47
CA ALA A 271 16.32 -3.41 7.81
C ALA A 271 16.93 -4.80 8.02
N VAL A 272 16.81 -5.71 7.04
CA VAL A 272 17.42 -7.05 7.10
C VAL A 272 18.95 -6.95 7.22
N THR A 273 19.59 -6.14 6.37
CA THR A 273 21.06 -5.98 6.38
C THR A 273 21.56 -5.29 7.63
N VAL A 274 20.81 -4.35 8.20
CA VAL A 274 21.17 -3.69 9.47
C VAL A 274 21.01 -4.65 10.65
N PHE A 275 19.92 -5.44 10.69
CA PHE A 275 19.68 -6.42 11.76
C PHE A 275 20.73 -7.53 11.75
N PHE A 276 21.05 -8.08 10.58
CA PHE A 276 21.99 -9.20 10.41
C PHE A 276 23.37 -8.75 9.91
N LYS A 277 23.76 -7.51 10.24
CA LYS A 277 24.98 -6.87 9.72
C LYS A 277 26.21 -7.76 9.81
N ALA A 278 26.47 -8.36 10.97
CA ALA A 278 27.63 -9.22 11.18
C ALA A 278 27.65 -10.44 10.22
N VAL A 279 26.49 -11.01 9.91
CA VAL A 279 26.35 -12.15 9.00
C VAL A 279 26.58 -11.72 7.56
N PHE A 280 25.94 -10.62 7.13
CA PHE A 280 26.10 -10.07 5.78
C PHE A 280 27.53 -9.61 5.50
N GLU A 281 28.23 -9.06 6.50
CA GLU A 281 29.65 -8.69 6.38
C GLU A 281 30.56 -9.93 6.32
N LYS A 282 30.35 -10.92 7.20
CA LYS A 282 31.16 -12.14 7.24
C LYS A 282 31.04 -12.98 5.98
N HIS A 283 29.85 -13.08 5.39
CA HIS A 283 29.57 -13.95 4.23
C HIS A 283 29.37 -13.17 2.92
N ALA A 284 29.79 -11.91 2.85
CA ALA A 284 29.52 -11.00 1.73
C ALA A 284 29.85 -11.61 0.35
N GLN A 285 31.02 -12.23 0.20
CA GLN A 285 31.42 -12.85 -1.07
C GLN A 285 30.50 -14.03 -1.44
N CYS A 286 30.23 -14.92 -0.49
CA CYS A 286 29.35 -16.08 -0.71
C CYS A 286 27.92 -15.62 -1.06
N PHE A 287 27.41 -14.60 -0.39
CA PHE A 287 26.08 -14.07 -0.66
C PHE A 287 25.99 -13.40 -2.04
N ALA A 288 27.05 -12.72 -2.48
CA ALA A 288 27.14 -12.16 -3.83
C ALA A 288 27.15 -13.26 -4.91
N GLU A 289 27.93 -14.33 -4.70
CA GLU A 289 28.01 -15.49 -5.62
C GLU A 289 26.67 -16.23 -5.74
N LEU A 290 25.92 -16.36 -4.64
CA LEU A 290 24.57 -16.92 -4.62
C LEU A 290 23.50 -15.97 -5.16
N GLY A 291 23.84 -14.70 -5.40
CA GLY A 291 22.90 -13.67 -5.80
C GLY A 291 21.82 -13.40 -4.75
N ILE A 292 22.14 -13.50 -3.46
CA ILE A 292 21.22 -13.19 -2.36
C ILE A 292 20.76 -11.73 -2.44
N ASN A 293 19.46 -11.51 -2.34
CA ASN A 293 18.86 -10.18 -2.38
C ASN A 293 18.14 -9.90 -1.05
N PRO A 294 18.69 -9.03 -0.18
CA PRO A 294 18.07 -8.73 1.11
C PRO A 294 16.69 -8.07 0.98
N ASN A 295 16.36 -7.45 -0.17
CA ASN A 295 15.04 -6.88 -0.42
C ASN A 295 13.94 -7.96 -0.47
N ASN A 296 14.32 -9.23 -0.66
CA ASN A 296 13.42 -10.38 -0.60
C ASN A 296 13.33 -11.01 0.80
N GLY A 297 14.09 -10.51 1.78
CA GLY A 297 14.09 -10.97 3.16
C GLY A 297 14.98 -12.18 3.46
N LEU A 298 14.94 -12.64 4.72
CA LEU A 298 15.71 -13.81 5.16
C LEU A 298 15.29 -15.10 4.45
N GLY A 299 14.05 -15.20 3.96
CA GLY A 299 13.61 -16.34 3.17
C GLY A 299 14.48 -16.56 1.92
N ASP A 300 14.96 -15.48 1.30
CA ASP A 300 15.87 -15.54 0.14
C ASP A 300 17.25 -16.10 0.55
N VAL A 301 17.74 -15.71 1.73
CA VAL A 301 18.98 -16.26 2.31
C VAL A 301 18.82 -17.77 2.54
N TYR A 302 17.81 -18.17 3.32
CA TYR A 302 17.58 -19.58 3.66
C TYR A 302 17.33 -20.46 2.43
N SER A 303 16.65 -19.95 1.41
CA SER A 303 16.43 -20.68 0.16
C SER A 303 17.74 -20.92 -0.60
N LYS A 304 18.55 -19.87 -0.77
CA LYS A 304 19.77 -19.94 -1.61
C LYS A 304 20.91 -20.71 -0.97
N ILE A 305 21.05 -20.66 0.36
CA ILE A 305 22.11 -21.40 1.06
C ILE A 305 21.93 -22.93 1.01
N GLN A 306 20.74 -23.45 0.65
CA GLN A 306 20.50 -24.89 0.47
C GLN A 306 21.36 -25.49 -0.66
N SER A 307 21.83 -24.66 -1.58
CA SER A 307 22.73 -25.09 -2.66
C SER A 307 24.19 -25.27 -2.23
N LEU A 308 24.54 -24.83 -1.01
CA LEU A 308 25.90 -24.89 -0.48
C LEU A 308 26.25 -26.25 0.13
N PRO A 309 27.55 -26.56 0.31
CA PRO A 309 27.97 -27.68 1.15
C PRO A 309 27.42 -27.55 2.58
N ALA A 310 27.01 -28.68 3.17
CA ALA A 310 26.35 -28.72 4.48
C ALA A 310 27.11 -27.99 5.60
N GLU A 311 28.45 -28.04 5.60
CA GLU A 311 29.28 -27.32 6.58
C GLU A 311 29.14 -25.80 6.45
N LYS A 312 29.11 -25.28 5.22
CA LYS A 312 28.98 -23.84 4.97
C LYS A 312 27.56 -23.35 5.23
N GLN A 313 26.55 -24.15 4.88
CA GLN A 313 25.16 -23.89 5.24
C GLN A 313 25.00 -23.80 6.77
N ALA A 314 25.49 -24.80 7.50
CA ALA A 314 25.41 -24.85 8.96
C ALA A 314 26.16 -23.67 9.64
N GLU A 315 27.30 -23.23 9.07
CA GLU A 315 28.01 -22.05 9.54
C GLU A 315 27.13 -20.78 9.45
N ILE A 316 26.49 -20.55 8.29
CA ILE A 316 25.64 -19.38 8.06
C ILE A 316 24.40 -19.43 8.98
N GLU A 317 23.75 -20.58 9.10
CA GLU A 317 22.61 -20.77 10.00
C GLU A 317 22.97 -20.52 11.47
N ALA A 318 24.15 -20.98 11.91
CA ALA A 318 24.64 -20.73 13.26
C ALA A 318 24.92 -19.24 13.51
N ASP A 319 25.50 -18.52 12.54
CA ASP A 319 25.73 -17.08 12.66
C ASP A 319 24.41 -16.28 12.70
N LEU A 320 23.41 -16.68 11.92
CA LEU A 320 22.06 -16.09 11.96
C LEU A 320 21.40 -16.31 13.33
N ALA A 321 21.47 -17.54 13.85
CA ALA A 321 20.95 -17.87 15.17
C ALA A 321 21.65 -17.07 16.28
N ALA A 322 22.98 -16.92 16.19
CA ALA A 322 23.74 -16.11 17.14
C ALA A 322 23.33 -14.64 17.13
N VAL A 323 23.01 -14.06 15.97
CA VAL A 323 22.45 -12.70 15.92
C VAL A 323 21.08 -12.65 16.57
N MET A 324 20.19 -13.61 16.29
CA MET A 324 18.85 -13.64 16.89
C MET A 324 18.88 -13.78 18.42
N GLU A 325 19.85 -14.52 18.97
CA GLU A 325 20.03 -14.66 20.43
C GLU A 325 20.59 -13.39 21.09
N ASN A 326 21.41 -12.63 20.37
CA ASN A 326 22.13 -11.48 20.93
C ASN A 326 21.52 -10.11 20.59
N SER A 327 20.47 -10.05 19.77
CA SER A 327 19.79 -8.81 19.33
C SER A 327 18.45 -8.61 20.06
N ALA A 328 17.64 -7.64 19.63
CA ALA A 328 16.24 -7.56 20.06
C ALA A 328 15.45 -8.78 19.56
N GLU A 329 14.49 -9.26 20.36
CA GLU A 329 13.54 -10.26 19.87
C GLU A 329 12.69 -9.67 18.73
N ILE A 330 12.45 -10.45 17.66
CA ILE A 330 11.67 -10.02 16.50
C ILE A 330 10.24 -10.57 16.62
N ALA A 331 9.25 -9.79 16.21
CA ALA A 331 7.89 -10.30 16.05
C ALA A 331 7.83 -11.48 15.06
N MET A 332 6.97 -12.45 15.35
CA MET A 332 6.78 -13.67 14.56
C MET A 332 5.53 -13.55 13.69
N VAL A 333 5.64 -14.04 12.45
CA VAL A 333 4.52 -14.33 11.56
C VAL A 333 3.96 -15.72 11.90
N ASP A 334 4.87 -16.69 12.06
CA ASP A 334 4.57 -18.06 12.50
C ASP A 334 5.69 -18.53 13.44
N SER A 335 5.40 -18.57 14.74
CA SER A 335 6.39 -18.96 15.76
C SER A 335 6.75 -20.44 15.70
N ASP A 336 5.82 -21.32 15.29
CA ASP A 336 6.05 -22.77 15.27
C ASP A 336 7.03 -23.16 14.16
N ASN A 337 7.03 -22.39 13.06
CA ASN A 337 7.93 -22.58 11.92
C ASN A 337 9.13 -21.61 11.91
N GLY A 338 9.30 -20.79 12.96
CA GLY A 338 10.41 -19.84 13.06
C GLY A 338 10.34 -18.68 12.05
N ILE A 339 9.17 -18.40 11.46
CA ILE A 339 8.99 -17.34 10.47
C ILE A 339 8.84 -16.00 11.19
N THR A 340 9.88 -15.18 11.10
CA THR A 340 9.95 -13.83 11.69
C THR A 340 9.39 -12.76 10.75
N ASN A 341 9.13 -11.57 11.29
CA ASN A 341 8.77 -10.36 10.53
C ASN A 341 9.78 -10.01 9.41
N LEU A 342 11.03 -10.44 9.51
CA LEU A 342 12.09 -10.18 8.52
C LEU A 342 12.27 -11.30 7.48
N HIS A 343 11.40 -12.33 7.50
CA HIS A 343 11.48 -13.44 6.54
C HIS A 343 11.06 -13.05 5.13
N VAL A 344 9.87 -12.46 4.98
CA VAL A 344 9.31 -12.10 3.67
C VAL A 344 8.69 -10.70 3.78
N PRO A 345 9.02 -9.78 2.85
CA PRO A 345 8.59 -8.38 2.92
C PRO A 345 7.07 -8.17 2.82
N SER A 346 6.34 -9.15 2.29
CA SER A 346 4.89 -9.10 2.11
C SER A 346 4.07 -9.67 3.28
N ASP A 347 4.70 -10.28 4.29
CA ASP A 347 3.94 -10.99 5.34
C ASP A 347 3.32 -10.01 6.35
N VAL A 348 4.03 -8.95 6.70
CA VAL A 348 3.58 -7.94 7.68
C VAL A 348 3.29 -6.63 6.96
N ILE A 349 2.04 -6.48 6.53
CA ILE A 349 1.57 -5.31 5.78
C ILE A 349 0.97 -4.29 6.75
N ILE A 350 1.48 -3.05 6.75
CA ILE A 350 1.21 -2.01 7.75
C ILE A 350 -0.28 -1.74 8.01
N ASP A 351 -1.10 -1.67 6.98
CA ASP A 351 -2.53 -1.37 7.07
C ASP A 351 -3.34 -2.48 7.76
N ALA A 352 -2.93 -3.74 7.64
CA ALA A 352 -3.57 -4.85 8.35
C ALA A 352 -2.89 -5.17 9.70
N SER A 353 -1.56 -5.12 9.74
CA SER A 353 -0.77 -5.51 10.91
C SER A 353 -0.86 -4.51 12.06
N MET A 354 -0.88 -3.20 11.78
CA MET A 354 -1.00 -2.19 12.84
C MET A 354 -2.37 -2.25 13.55
N PRO A 355 -3.52 -2.31 12.84
CA PRO A 355 -4.80 -2.51 13.52
C PRO A 355 -4.90 -3.84 14.25
N ALA A 356 -4.34 -4.93 13.72
CA ALA A 356 -4.32 -6.23 14.38
C ALA A 356 -3.53 -6.18 15.71
N MET A 357 -2.36 -5.53 15.70
CA MET A 357 -1.56 -5.28 16.90
C MET A 357 -2.31 -4.39 17.91
N ILE A 358 -2.91 -3.28 17.44
CA ILE A 358 -3.66 -2.36 18.31
C ILE A 358 -4.88 -3.05 18.95
N ARG A 359 -5.61 -3.86 18.18
CA ARG A 359 -6.74 -4.66 18.68
C ARG A 359 -6.29 -5.71 19.70
N SER A 360 -5.08 -6.24 19.56
CA SER A 360 -4.52 -7.30 20.39
C SER A 360 -3.71 -6.74 21.57
N SER A 361 -4.28 -5.77 22.29
CA SER A 361 -3.66 -5.14 23.48
C SER A 361 -2.36 -4.37 23.18
N GLY A 362 -2.08 -4.04 21.93
CA GLY A 362 -0.82 -3.43 21.53
C GLY A 362 0.32 -4.44 21.36
N MET A 363 0.02 -5.74 21.25
CA MET A 363 1.02 -6.80 21.29
C MET A 363 1.14 -7.56 19.97
N MET A 364 2.31 -8.15 19.74
CA MET A 364 2.59 -9.11 18.67
C MET A 364 3.11 -10.43 19.25
N TRP A 365 3.26 -11.45 18.41
CA TRP A 365 3.70 -12.78 18.84
C TRP A 365 5.22 -12.86 18.90
N ASN A 366 5.75 -13.39 20.00
CA ASN A 366 7.18 -13.69 20.16
C ASN A 366 7.52 -15.13 19.73
N SER A 367 8.81 -15.48 19.80
CA SER A 367 9.32 -16.81 19.41
C SER A 367 8.75 -17.96 20.25
N ALA A 368 8.24 -17.68 21.46
CA ALA A 368 7.58 -18.65 22.33
C ALA A 368 6.07 -18.80 22.07
N GLY A 369 5.54 -18.19 21.00
CA GLY A 369 4.12 -18.23 20.66
C GLY A 369 3.25 -17.47 21.67
N LYS A 370 3.77 -16.39 22.27
CA LYS A 370 3.04 -15.56 23.24
C LYS A 370 2.99 -14.10 22.79
N GLN A 371 1.94 -13.41 23.21
CA GLN A 371 1.79 -11.98 22.98
C GLN A 371 2.75 -11.18 23.88
N GLN A 372 3.41 -10.18 23.31
CA GLN A 372 4.35 -9.29 23.98
C GLN A 372 4.25 -7.88 23.40
N ASP A 373 4.52 -6.87 24.23
CA ASP A 373 4.63 -5.48 23.78
C ASP A 373 5.68 -5.35 22.66
N THR A 374 5.49 -4.38 21.76
CA THR A 374 6.33 -4.23 20.56
C THR A 374 6.66 -2.76 20.26
N LEU A 375 7.87 -2.54 19.77
CA LEU A 375 8.30 -1.32 19.09
C LEU A 375 7.94 -1.46 17.61
N ALA A 376 6.81 -0.87 17.22
CA ALA A 376 6.34 -0.89 15.84
C ALA A 376 7.07 0.15 14.99
N VAL A 377 8.07 -0.31 14.25
CA VAL A 377 8.91 0.50 13.37
C VAL A 377 8.17 0.81 12.07
N ILE A 378 7.91 2.09 11.85
CA ILE A 378 7.36 2.68 10.63
C ILE A 378 8.32 3.82 10.25
N PRO A 379 9.31 3.61 9.36
CA PRO A 379 10.41 4.55 9.20
C PRO A 379 9.98 5.97 8.81
N ASP A 380 9.04 6.13 7.90
CA ASP A 380 8.62 7.44 7.40
C ASP A 380 7.53 8.11 8.27
N ARG A 381 7.69 9.42 8.51
CA ARG A 381 6.79 10.19 9.38
C ARG A 381 5.42 10.52 8.79
N CYS A 382 5.22 10.46 7.48
CA CYS A 382 3.98 10.95 6.84
C CYS A 382 2.73 10.35 7.48
N TYR A 383 2.79 9.09 7.89
CA TYR A 383 1.63 8.36 8.39
C TYR A 383 1.84 7.66 9.74
N ALA A 384 3.08 7.54 10.23
CA ALA A 384 3.39 6.83 11.48
C ALA A 384 2.63 7.40 12.70
N SER A 385 2.47 8.72 12.74
CA SER A 385 1.88 9.43 13.89
C SER A 385 0.43 9.02 14.20
N ILE A 386 -0.37 8.62 13.21
CA ILE A 386 -1.78 8.24 13.46
C ILE A 386 -1.88 6.99 14.33
N TYR A 387 -0.95 6.04 14.14
CA TYR A 387 -0.89 4.82 14.92
C TYR A 387 -0.36 5.09 16.32
N GLN A 388 0.66 5.95 16.46
CA GLN A 388 1.15 6.38 17.77
C GLN A 388 0.03 7.04 18.59
N GLU A 389 -0.75 7.93 18.00
CA GLU A 389 -1.88 8.57 18.67
C GLU A 389 -2.96 7.56 19.09
N THR A 390 -3.22 6.57 18.24
CA THR A 390 -4.19 5.51 18.56
C THR A 390 -3.71 4.63 19.72
N ILE A 391 -2.42 4.25 19.74
CA ILE A 391 -1.79 3.53 20.85
C ILE A 391 -1.86 4.34 22.14
N SER A 392 -1.42 5.61 22.10
CA SER A 392 -1.46 6.52 23.25
C SER A 392 -2.88 6.70 23.80
N PHE A 393 -3.87 6.78 22.90
CA PHE A 393 -5.28 6.86 23.27
C PHE A 393 -5.74 5.59 24.00
N CYS A 394 -5.40 4.40 23.49
CA CYS A 394 -5.77 3.13 24.12
C CYS A 394 -5.08 2.93 25.48
N LYS A 395 -3.81 3.30 25.64
CA LYS A 395 -3.12 3.28 26.94
C LYS A 395 -3.83 4.16 27.99
N THR A 396 -4.35 5.31 27.55
CA THR A 396 -5.03 6.28 28.44
C THR A 396 -6.47 5.91 28.74
N HIS A 397 -7.18 5.34 27.76
CA HIS A 397 -8.64 5.19 27.80
C HIS A 397 -9.14 3.74 27.76
N GLY A 398 -8.23 2.78 27.76
CA GLY A 398 -8.52 1.37 27.55
C GLY A 398 -8.85 1.05 26.09
N ALA A 399 -9.20 -0.22 25.82
CA ALA A 399 -9.64 -0.66 24.52
C ALA A 399 -10.93 0.05 24.06
N PHE A 400 -11.16 0.11 22.75
CA PHE A 400 -12.46 0.53 22.20
C PHE A 400 -13.55 -0.47 22.56
N ASP A 401 -14.79 0.02 22.66
CA ASP A 401 -15.97 -0.80 22.92
C ASP A 401 -16.86 -0.84 21.65
N PRO A 402 -16.87 -1.96 20.90
CA PRO A 402 -17.70 -2.12 19.70
C PRO A 402 -19.21 -1.96 19.96
N ALA A 403 -19.68 -2.15 21.20
CA ALA A 403 -21.09 -2.01 21.57
C ALA A 403 -21.56 -0.55 21.54
N THR A 404 -20.67 0.40 21.85
CA THR A 404 -21.02 1.80 22.07
C THR A 404 -20.32 2.78 21.13
N MET A 405 -19.15 2.42 20.59
CA MET A 405 -18.35 3.31 19.77
C MET A 405 -19.08 3.77 18.48
N GLY A 406 -18.73 4.98 18.05
CA GLY A 406 -19.17 5.57 16.79
C GLY A 406 -18.54 4.88 15.57
N SER A 407 -18.57 5.55 14.42
CA SER A 407 -17.99 5.06 13.18
C SER A 407 -17.18 6.11 12.45
N VAL A 408 -16.13 5.67 11.76
CA VAL A 408 -15.26 6.53 10.96
C VAL A 408 -15.28 6.09 9.49
N PRO A 409 -16.26 6.57 8.71
CA PRO A 409 -16.24 6.39 7.25
C PRO A 409 -15.09 7.19 6.61
N ASN A 410 -14.65 6.77 5.44
CA ASN A 410 -13.58 7.42 4.68
C ASN A 410 -14.04 7.88 3.29
N VAL A 411 -13.65 9.11 2.94
CA VAL A 411 -13.67 9.63 1.57
C VAL A 411 -12.22 9.78 1.10
N GLY A 412 -11.79 8.87 0.22
CA GLY A 412 -10.38 8.73 -0.15
C GLY A 412 -10.09 9.21 -1.57
N LEU A 413 -9.11 10.09 -1.71
CA LEU A 413 -8.55 10.49 -3.00
C LEU A 413 -7.74 9.33 -3.57
N MET A 414 -8.09 8.83 -4.76
CA MET A 414 -7.35 7.73 -5.39
C MET A 414 -7.44 7.68 -6.92
N ALA A 415 -8.36 8.44 -7.53
CA ALA A 415 -8.60 8.38 -8.96
C ALA A 415 -7.32 8.67 -9.75
N GLN A 416 -7.13 7.94 -10.86
CA GLN A 416 -5.99 8.13 -11.77
C GLN A 416 -4.61 7.96 -11.11
N LYS A 417 -4.51 7.00 -10.18
CA LYS A 417 -3.27 6.64 -9.46
C LYS A 417 -2.70 7.81 -8.66
N ALA A 418 -3.57 8.54 -7.96
CA ALA A 418 -3.17 9.69 -7.16
C ALA A 418 -2.08 9.35 -6.14
N GLU A 419 -1.12 10.28 -5.99
CA GLU A 419 -0.08 10.29 -4.96
C GLU A 419 0.87 9.09 -5.07
N GLU A 420 1.24 8.44 -3.96
CA GLU A 420 2.24 7.36 -3.92
C GLU A 420 1.89 6.15 -4.81
N TYR A 421 0.60 5.89 -5.04
CA TYR A 421 0.15 4.74 -5.84
C TYR A 421 0.49 4.92 -7.34
N GLY A 422 0.82 6.14 -7.74
CA GLY A 422 1.32 6.47 -9.07
C GLY A 422 2.83 6.62 -9.16
N SER A 423 3.58 6.45 -8.05
CA SER A 423 5.01 6.84 -8.00
C SER A 423 5.99 5.75 -8.45
N HIS A 424 5.54 4.52 -8.69
CA HIS A 424 6.44 3.37 -8.86
C HIS A 424 7.41 3.52 -10.04
N ASP A 425 6.94 4.09 -11.15
CA ASP A 425 7.74 4.37 -12.36
C ASP A 425 8.54 5.68 -12.28
N LYS A 426 8.57 6.28 -11.09
CA LYS A 426 9.21 7.54 -10.70
C LYS A 426 9.95 7.40 -9.35
N THR A 427 10.22 6.16 -8.93
CA THR A 427 10.95 5.85 -7.70
C THR A 427 12.26 5.16 -8.07
N PHE A 428 13.38 5.67 -7.56
CA PHE A 428 14.71 5.22 -7.94
C PHE A 428 15.61 5.07 -6.72
N GLN A 429 16.38 3.98 -6.68
CA GLN A 429 17.54 3.89 -5.81
C GLN A 429 18.72 4.57 -6.49
N ILE A 430 19.30 5.57 -5.85
CA ILE A 430 20.33 6.41 -6.45
C ILE A 430 21.69 5.70 -6.45
N SER A 431 22.41 5.79 -7.57
CA SER A 431 23.68 5.06 -7.80
C SER A 431 24.94 5.82 -7.36
N GLY A 432 24.83 7.07 -6.90
CA GLY A 432 25.96 7.90 -6.51
C GLY A 432 25.55 9.19 -5.80
N ASN A 433 26.51 10.03 -5.48
CA ASN A 433 26.26 11.34 -4.88
C ASN A 433 25.97 12.40 -5.96
N GLY A 434 25.03 13.30 -5.68
CA GLY A 434 24.69 14.38 -6.60
C GLY A 434 23.32 14.98 -6.32
N CYS A 435 22.60 15.34 -7.38
CA CYS A 435 21.21 15.78 -7.28
C CYS A 435 20.30 15.11 -8.31
N VAL A 436 19.04 14.91 -7.96
CA VAL A 436 17.97 14.55 -8.89
C VAL A 436 17.21 15.82 -9.25
N ARG A 437 17.01 16.05 -10.55
CA ARG A 437 16.27 17.18 -11.09
C ARG A 437 15.04 16.69 -11.84
N VAL A 438 13.94 17.39 -11.61
CA VAL A 438 12.74 17.32 -12.45
C VAL A 438 12.72 18.58 -13.30
N ILE A 439 12.80 18.41 -14.62
CA ILE A 439 12.83 19.50 -15.60
C ILE A 439 11.64 19.40 -16.54
N ASP A 440 11.19 20.52 -17.08
CA ASP A 440 10.18 20.54 -18.13
C ASP A 440 10.78 20.32 -19.53
N GLU A 441 9.92 20.28 -20.55
CA GLU A 441 10.28 20.15 -21.96
C GLU A 441 11.22 21.27 -22.50
N ASN A 442 11.27 22.42 -21.84
CA ASN A 442 12.15 23.55 -22.19
C ASN A 442 13.49 23.50 -21.42
N GLY A 443 13.70 22.48 -20.58
CA GLY A 443 14.86 22.37 -19.71
C GLY A 443 14.80 23.28 -18.47
N GLN A 444 13.63 23.85 -18.16
CA GLN A 444 13.42 24.63 -16.96
C GLN A 444 13.33 23.70 -15.75
N LEU A 445 14.07 24.03 -14.69
CA LEU A 445 14.03 23.30 -13.43
C LEU A 445 12.68 23.50 -12.72
N LEU A 446 11.97 22.40 -12.50
CA LEU A 446 10.74 22.36 -11.70
C LEU A 446 11.04 22.06 -10.24
N MET A 447 11.83 21.02 -9.97
CA MET A 447 12.24 20.60 -8.62
C MET A 447 13.64 19.99 -8.63
N GLU A 448 14.35 20.11 -7.51
CA GLU A 448 15.66 19.50 -7.31
C GLU A 448 15.77 18.90 -5.91
N GLN A 449 16.38 17.73 -5.78
CA GLN A 449 16.70 17.09 -4.51
C GLN A 449 18.16 16.66 -4.46
N ALA A 450 18.86 17.02 -3.38
CA ALA A 450 20.19 16.47 -3.11
C ALA A 450 20.06 15.00 -2.69
N VAL A 451 20.94 14.14 -3.19
CA VAL A 451 20.90 12.69 -2.96
C VAL A 451 22.31 12.13 -2.77
N ALA A 452 22.40 11.04 -2.03
CA ALA A 452 23.60 10.23 -1.88
C ALA A 452 23.41 8.80 -2.42
N GLU A 453 24.52 8.08 -2.58
CA GLU A 453 24.49 6.69 -3.02
C GLU A 453 23.60 5.81 -2.13
N GLY A 454 22.67 5.10 -2.76
CA GLY A 454 21.73 4.18 -2.13
C GLY A 454 20.49 4.84 -1.53
N ASP A 455 20.39 6.17 -1.55
CA ASP A 455 19.16 6.88 -1.17
C ASP A 455 18.00 6.49 -2.09
N ILE A 456 16.78 6.63 -1.58
CA ILE A 456 15.55 6.36 -2.34
C ILE A 456 14.93 7.69 -2.70
N PHE A 457 14.94 8.05 -3.98
CA PHE A 457 14.18 9.19 -4.51
C PHE A 457 12.81 8.73 -4.98
N ARG A 458 11.78 9.55 -4.79
CA ARG A 458 10.46 9.36 -5.41
C ARG A 458 9.86 10.68 -5.88
N MET A 459 9.05 10.60 -6.94
CA MET A 459 8.15 11.67 -7.37
C MET A 459 6.71 11.16 -7.47
N CYS A 460 5.75 11.91 -6.92
CA CYS A 460 4.33 11.61 -7.02
C CYS A 460 3.58 12.68 -7.83
N GLN A 461 2.35 12.34 -8.23
CA GLN A 461 1.48 13.19 -9.02
C GLN A 461 0.03 13.05 -8.54
N VAL A 462 -0.71 14.15 -8.51
CA VAL A 462 -2.17 14.13 -8.37
C VAL A 462 -2.81 15.17 -9.28
N LYS A 463 -3.75 14.70 -10.10
CA LYS A 463 -4.43 15.52 -11.11
C LYS A 463 -5.54 16.34 -10.46
N ASP A 464 -5.78 17.53 -11.02
CA ASP A 464 -6.75 18.48 -10.47
C ASP A 464 -8.20 17.96 -10.47
N ALA A 465 -8.61 17.29 -11.56
CA ALA A 465 -9.97 16.76 -11.69
C ALA A 465 -10.30 15.71 -10.61
N PRO A 466 -9.44 14.72 -10.31
CA PRO A 466 -9.57 13.88 -9.12
C PRO A 466 -9.76 14.63 -7.80
N ILE A 467 -9.06 15.75 -7.59
CA ILE A 467 -9.15 16.55 -6.35
C ILE A 467 -10.51 17.23 -6.26
N GLN A 468 -11.00 17.82 -7.35
CA GLN A 468 -12.33 18.43 -7.40
C GLN A 468 -13.43 17.40 -7.08
N ASP A 469 -13.36 16.22 -7.71
CA ASP A 469 -14.32 15.13 -7.45
C ASP A 469 -14.25 14.64 -5.99
N TRP A 470 -13.05 14.53 -5.42
CA TRP A 470 -12.84 14.14 -4.03
C TRP A 470 -13.47 15.12 -3.05
N VAL A 471 -13.28 16.44 -3.24
CA VAL A 471 -13.91 17.48 -2.42
C VAL A 471 -15.44 17.43 -2.55
N LYS A 472 -15.95 17.28 -3.78
CA LYS A 472 -17.39 17.14 -4.04
C LYS A 472 -17.98 15.90 -3.35
N LEU A 473 -17.27 14.77 -3.39
CA LEU A 473 -17.69 13.54 -2.72
C LEU A 473 -17.73 13.73 -1.19
N ALA A 474 -16.74 14.41 -0.61
CA ALA A 474 -16.69 14.72 0.82
C ALA A 474 -17.91 15.54 1.26
N VAL A 475 -18.22 16.63 0.56
CA VAL A 475 -19.40 17.47 0.85
C VAL A 475 -20.69 16.66 0.69
N LYS A 476 -20.81 15.87 -0.37
CA LYS A 476 -21.97 15.00 -0.61
C LYS A 476 -22.17 14.01 0.54
N ARG A 477 -21.11 13.40 1.06
CA ARG A 477 -21.18 12.46 2.18
C ARG A 477 -21.54 13.16 3.48
N ALA A 478 -20.88 14.26 3.82
CA ALA A 478 -21.17 15.06 5.01
C ALA A 478 -22.64 15.53 5.03
N ARG A 479 -23.15 15.99 3.89
CA ARG A 479 -24.56 16.37 3.70
C ARG A 479 -25.51 15.19 3.88
N ALA A 480 -25.22 14.06 3.25
CA ALA A 480 -26.10 12.90 3.28
C ALA A 480 -26.20 12.25 4.66
N SER A 481 -25.13 12.28 5.47
CA SER A 481 -25.10 11.68 6.80
C SER A 481 -25.24 12.67 7.96
N GLN A 482 -25.17 13.98 7.68
CA GLN A 482 -25.14 15.04 8.71
C GLN A 482 -24.04 14.77 9.75
N THR A 483 -22.84 14.43 9.26
CA THR A 483 -21.68 14.05 10.07
C THR A 483 -20.53 15.01 9.79
N PRO A 484 -19.78 15.47 10.81
CA PRO A 484 -18.58 16.26 10.60
C PRO A 484 -17.59 15.55 9.68
N ALA A 485 -17.00 16.30 8.75
CA ALA A 485 -15.97 15.80 7.84
C ALA A 485 -14.66 16.54 8.06
N VAL A 486 -13.58 15.80 8.28
CA VAL A 486 -12.26 16.34 8.52
C VAL A 486 -11.36 15.96 7.36
N PHE A 487 -10.76 16.95 6.70
CA PHE A 487 -9.66 16.76 5.74
C PHE A 487 -8.35 16.59 6.51
N TRP A 488 -7.66 15.46 6.30
CA TRP A 488 -6.43 15.11 7.02
C TRP A 488 -5.24 15.55 6.17
N LEU A 489 -4.81 16.79 6.35
CA LEU A 489 -3.78 17.44 5.56
C LEU A 489 -2.82 18.18 6.49
N ASP A 490 -1.54 17.83 6.43
CA ASP A 490 -0.49 18.44 7.24
C ASP A 490 0.11 19.66 6.53
N GLU A 491 -0.15 20.87 7.03
CA GLU A 491 0.42 22.10 6.46
C GLU A 491 1.97 22.13 6.43
N LYS A 492 2.63 21.24 7.17
CA LYS A 492 4.09 21.10 7.17
C LYS A 492 4.63 20.22 6.05
N ARG A 493 3.77 19.45 5.37
CA ARG A 493 4.10 18.71 4.15
C ARG A 493 3.88 19.63 2.96
N ALA A 494 4.87 19.71 2.07
CA ALA A 494 4.77 20.57 0.89
C ALA A 494 3.61 20.15 0.00
N HIS A 495 3.40 18.84 -0.18
CA HIS A 495 2.27 18.29 -0.94
C HIS A 495 0.93 18.68 -0.32
N ASP A 496 0.74 18.38 0.96
CA ASP A 496 -0.51 18.66 1.64
C ASP A 496 -0.81 20.17 1.69
N ALA A 497 0.20 21.04 1.72
CA ALA A 497 0.00 22.50 1.61
C ALA A 497 -0.63 22.91 0.27
N GLU A 498 -0.16 22.35 -0.85
CA GLU A 498 -0.77 22.54 -2.17
C GLU A 498 -2.20 21.97 -2.21
N MET A 499 -2.42 20.81 -1.59
CA MET A 499 -3.75 20.20 -1.45
C MET A 499 -4.71 21.05 -0.62
N ILE A 500 -4.25 21.65 0.48
CA ILE A 500 -5.04 22.58 1.32
C ILE A 500 -5.51 23.78 0.50
N ASN A 501 -4.64 24.33 -0.36
CA ASN A 501 -5.01 25.44 -1.23
C ASN A 501 -6.14 25.05 -2.20
N LYS A 502 -6.04 23.86 -2.80
CA LYS A 502 -7.10 23.32 -3.69
C LYS A 502 -8.40 23.02 -2.95
N VAL A 503 -8.33 22.38 -1.78
CA VAL A 503 -9.50 22.08 -0.95
C VAL A 503 -10.23 23.36 -0.56
N LYS A 504 -9.52 24.38 -0.08
CA LYS A 504 -10.12 25.68 0.27
C LYS A 504 -10.84 26.32 -0.92
N ARG A 505 -10.20 26.30 -2.11
CA ARG A 505 -10.79 26.79 -3.34
C ARG A 505 -12.08 26.05 -3.69
N TYR A 506 -12.03 24.72 -3.77
CA TYR A 506 -13.16 23.92 -4.24
C TYR A 506 -14.30 23.83 -3.24
N LEU A 507 -14.02 23.91 -1.93
CA LEU A 507 -15.07 24.04 -0.92
C LEU A 507 -15.88 25.35 -1.07
N ALA A 508 -15.26 26.45 -1.51
CA ALA A 508 -15.96 27.70 -1.77
C ALA A 508 -16.93 27.63 -2.97
N GLU A 509 -16.78 26.61 -3.81
CA GLU A 509 -17.65 26.33 -4.96
C GLU A 509 -18.78 25.34 -4.62
N GLN A 510 -18.81 24.79 -3.40
CA GLN A 510 -19.85 23.86 -2.92
C GLN A 510 -20.80 24.54 -1.94
N ASP A 511 -22.05 24.09 -1.90
CA ASP A 511 -22.97 24.41 -0.80
C ASP A 511 -22.53 23.67 0.47
N THR A 512 -21.93 24.42 1.41
CA THR A 512 -21.45 23.93 2.70
C THR A 512 -22.26 24.44 3.89
N ASP A 513 -23.36 25.17 3.65
CA ASP A 513 -24.17 25.76 4.72
C ASP A 513 -24.71 24.68 5.66
N GLY A 514 -24.48 24.82 6.97
CA GLY A 514 -24.91 23.83 7.96
C GLY A 514 -24.10 22.53 8.01
N LEU A 515 -22.96 22.44 7.32
CA LEU A 515 -22.00 21.35 7.47
C LEU A 515 -20.85 21.75 8.40
N ASP A 516 -20.34 20.78 9.16
CA ASP A 516 -19.10 20.89 9.91
C ASP A 516 -17.96 20.27 9.08
N ILE A 517 -17.20 21.11 8.38
CA ILE A 517 -16.06 20.70 7.55
C ILE A 517 -14.81 21.39 8.06
N GLN A 518 -13.79 20.61 8.41
CA GLN A 518 -12.55 21.08 9.01
C GLN A 518 -11.33 20.55 8.25
N ILE A 519 -10.21 21.24 8.36
CA ILE A 519 -8.90 20.79 7.85
C ILE A 519 -7.98 20.68 9.07
N MET A 520 -7.35 19.52 9.27
CA MET A 520 -6.46 19.25 10.39
C MET A 520 -5.28 18.41 9.92
N SER A 521 -4.12 18.54 10.57
CA SER A 521 -3.02 17.59 10.36
C SER A 521 -3.46 16.17 10.75
N PRO A 522 -2.89 15.10 10.16
CA PRO A 522 -3.25 13.72 10.49
C PRO A 522 -3.23 13.43 12.00
N GLN A 523 -2.24 13.97 12.73
CA GLN A 523 -2.13 13.84 14.19
C GLN A 523 -3.27 14.54 14.95
N ALA A 524 -3.68 15.75 14.52
CA ALA A 524 -4.80 16.44 15.15
C ALA A 524 -6.14 15.78 14.80
N ALA A 525 -6.30 15.36 13.54
CA ALA A 525 -7.50 14.74 13.01
C ALA A 525 -7.79 13.38 13.67
N ILE A 526 -6.77 12.54 13.86
CA ILE A 526 -6.94 11.26 14.56
C ILE A 526 -7.35 11.50 16.03
N ARG A 527 -6.73 12.44 16.76
CA ARG A 527 -7.11 12.77 18.15
C ARG A 527 -8.57 13.22 18.25
N PHE A 528 -8.99 14.14 17.38
CA PHE A 528 -10.37 14.59 17.29
C PHE A 528 -11.34 13.43 17.02
N THR A 529 -10.97 12.57 16.07
CA THR A 529 -11.75 11.40 15.67
C THR A 529 -11.88 10.38 16.81
N LEU A 530 -10.79 10.07 17.49
CA LEU A 530 -10.77 9.12 18.62
C LEU A 530 -11.56 9.62 19.83
N ALA A 531 -11.51 10.92 20.11
CA ALA A 531 -12.32 11.52 21.18
C ALA A 531 -13.83 11.36 20.89
N ARG A 532 -14.25 11.58 19.64
CA ARG A 532 -15.65 11.45 19.18
C ARG A 532 -16.10 9.98 19.13
N ILE A 533 -15.29 9.09 18.56
CA ILE A 533 -15.66 7.69 18.37
C ILE A 533 -15.91 6.99 19.72
N LYS A 534 -15.11 7.33 20.76
CA LYS A 534 -15.31 6.82 22.12
C LYS A 534 -16.63 7.30 22.75
N GLN A 535 -17.13 8.46 22.35
CA GLN A 535 -18.42 9.01 22.79
C GLN A 535 -19.61 8.52 21.95
N GLY A 536 -19.40 7.52 21.07
CA GLY A 536 -20.45 7.01 20.20
C GLY A 536 -20.78 7.91 19.01
N GLN A 537 -19.93 8.91 18.72
CA GLN A 537 -20.14 9.88 17.65
C GLN A 537 -19.32 9.53 16.40
N ASP A 538 -19.88 9.84 15.24
CA ASP A 538 -19.26 9.55 13.95
C ASP A 538 -18.44 10.75 13.44
N THR A 539 -17.40 10.47 12.66
CA THR A 539 -16.56 11.48 11.98
C THR A 539 -16.15 10.96 10.61
N ILE A 540 -16.39 11.71 9.54
CA ILE A 540 -15.89 11.35 8.21
C ILE A 540 -14.42 11.76 8.11
N SER A 541 -13.53 10.81 7.86
CA SER A 541 -12.14 11.10 7.46
C SER A 541 -12.09 11.35 5.95
N VAL A 542 -11.56 12.48 5.53
CA VAL A 542 -11.38 12.86 4.13
C VAL A 542 -9.88 12.93 3.86
N THR A 543 -9.33 11.97 3.12
CA THR A 543 -7.87 11.73 3.12
C THR A 543 -7.30 11.49 1.72
N GLY A 544 -5.98 11.65 1.61
CA GLY A 544 -5.19 11.10 0.51
C GLY A 544 -5.25 9.57 0.42
N ASN A 545 -4.58 9.01 -0.57
CA ASN A 545 -4.69 7.62 -1.01
C ASN A 545 -4.10 6.63 0.00
N VAL A 546 -2.93 6.93 0.59
CA VAL A 546 -2.30 6.06 1.59
C VAL A 546 -3.15 6.02 2.87
N LEU A 547 -3.54 7.19 3.39
CA LEU A 547 -4.40 7.28 4.57
C LEU A 547 -5.78 6.67 4.34
N ARG A 548 -6.33 6.72 3.12
CA ARG A 548 -7.55 5.98 2.78
C ARG A 548 -7.36 4.52 3.12
N ASP A 549 -6.27 3.89 2.66
CA ASP A 549 -6.03 2.48 2.95
C ASP A 549 -5.89 2.24 4.45
N TYR A 550 -5.04 3.01 5.12
CA TYR A 550 -4.72 2.77 6.53
C TYR A 550 -5.94 2.92 7.43
N LEU A 551 -6.75 3.96 7.22
CA LEU A 551 -7.93 4.23 8.04
C LEU A 551 -9.09 3.29 7.73
N THR A 552 -9.20 2.81 6.49
CA THR A 552 -10.25 1.86 6.10
C THR A 552 -9.95 0.41 6.47
N ASP A 553 -8.76 0.14 7.02
CA ASP A 553 -8.49 -1.08 7.78
C ASP A 553 -8.53 -0.81 9.30
N LEU A 554 -7.91 0.27 9.76
CA LEU A 554 -7.84 0.62 11.19
C LEU A 554 -9.20 0.67 11.85
N PHE A 555 -10.10 1.54 11.39
CA PHE A 555 -11.38 1.72 12.06
C PHE A 555 -12.31 0.51 11.88
N PRO A 556 -12.45 -0.10 10.70
CA PRO A 556 -13.28 -1.29 10.56
C PRO A 556 -12.80 -2.49 11.37
N ILE A 557 -11.50 -2.70 11.53
CA ILE A 557 -10.97 -3.77 12.40
C ILE A 557 -11.34 -3.51 13.86
N LEU A 558 -11.23 -2.26 14.33
CA LEU A 558 -11.62 -1.90 15.71
C LEU A 558 -13.15 -1.88 15.92
N GLU A 559 -13.92 -1.52 14.90
CA GLU A 559 -15.38 -1.41 14.97
C GLU A 559 -16.11 -2.74 14.76
N LEU A 560 -15.60 -3.58 13.85
CA LEU A 560 -16.31 -4.75 13.31
C LEU A 560 -15.51 -6.05 13.46
N GLY A 561 -14.24 -5.97 13.90
CA GLY A 561 -13.33 -7.09 14.01
C GLY A 561 -12.70 -7.52 12.68
N THR A 562 -13.06 -6.86 11.57
CA THR A 562 -12.58 -7.14 10.21
C THR A 562 -12.93 -5.98 9.28
N SER A 563 -12.07 -5.70 8.30
CA SER A 563 -12.33 -4.73 7.22
C SER A 563 -13.13 -5.31 6.04
N ALA A 564 -13.34 -6.63 5.98
CA ALA A 564 -14.04 -7.28 4.87
C ALA A 564 -15.57 -7.08 4.85
N LYS A 565 -16.15 -6.41 5.86
CA LYS A 565 -17.60 -6.18 5.99
C LYS A 565 -17.99 -4.73 5.71
N MET A 566 -17.36 -4.14 4.71
CA MET A 566 -17.49 -2.72 4.38
C MET A 566 -18.20 -2.54 3.03
N LEU A 567 -18.85 -1.39 2.86
CA LEU A 567 -19.14 -0.89 1.51
C LEU A 567 -17.87 -0.20 1.02
N SER A 568 -17.38 -0.56 -0.15
CA SER A 568 -16.34 0.17 -0.87
C SER A 568 -16.89 0.56 -2.25
N ILE A 569 -17.42 1.78 -2.32
CA ILE A 569 -18.08 2.32 -3.51
C ILE A 569 -17.11 3.29 -4.18
N VAL A 570 -16.97 3.16 -5.50
CA VAL A 570 -16.16 4.03 -6.33
C VAL A 570 -17.06 4.66 -7.39
N PRO A 571 -17.58 5.87 -7.16
CA PRO A 571 -18.26 6.64 -8.18
C PRO A 571 -17.23 6.99 -9.27
N LEU A 572 -17.33 6.36 -10.43
CA LEU A 572 -16.39 6.61 -11.52
C LEU A 572 -16.63 8.03 -12.05
N MET A 573 -15.54 8.76 -12.33
CA MET A 573 -15.61 10.19 -12.67
C MET A 573 -16.49 10.46 -13.90
N ASN A 574 -16.58 9.49 -14.82
CA ASN A 574 -17.36 9.58 -16.04
C ASN A 574 -18.82 9.04 -15.89
N GLY A 575 -19.28 8.83 -14.66
CA GLY A 575 -20.70 8.55 -14.33
C GLY A 575 -21.07 7.10 -14.09
N GLY A 576 -20.15 6.15 -14.31
CA GLY A 576 -20.33 4.74 -13.98
C GLY A 576 -20.13 4.44 -12.48
N GLY A 577 -20.21 3.15 -12.12
CA GLY A 577 -19.99 2.68 -10.75
C GLY A 577 -19.09 1.44 -10.70
N LEU A 578 -18.13 1.47 -9.78
CA LEU A 578 -17.35 0.32 -9.36
C LEU A 578 -17.67 0.02 -7.89
N PHE A 579 -17.90 -1.26 -7.58
CA PHE A 579 -18.29 -1.74 -6.26
C PHE A 579 -17.31 -2.82 -5.81
N GLU A 580 -16.39 -2.48 -4.93
CA GLU A 580 -15.46 -3.41 -4.32
C GLU A 580 -16.15 -4.15 -3.15
N THR A 581 -16.05 -5.47 -3.11
CA THR A 581 -16.89 -6.29 -2.20
C THR A 581 -16.41 -6.35 -0.76
N GLY A 582 -15.24 -5.80 -0.44
CA GLY A 582 -14.60 -5.90 0.86
C GLY A 582 -13.43 -4.95 0.95
#